data_AF-A0AB39XTU8-F1
#
_entry.id   AF-A0AB39XTU8-F1
#
_cell.length_a   1.000
_cell.length_b   1.000
_cell.length_c   1.000
_cell.angle_alpha   90.00
_cell.angle_beta   90.00
_cell.angle_gamma   90.00
#
_symmetry.space_group_name_H-M   'P 1'
#
loop_
_entity.id
_entity.type
_entity.pdbx_description
1 polymer ?
#
loop_
_entity_poly.entity_id
_entity_poly.type
_entity_poly.pdbx_seq_one_letter_code
_entity_poly.pdbx_strand_id
1 'polypeptide(L)'
;MFDAETTALLPAVLEEVCQNVCRRETTARTHVASKILKAATRGETAMSNLKQVGRRALGEAPTMWPSRPNSRRSQESGATHP
;
A
#
# COMPACT_ATOMS: atom_id res chain seq x y z
N MET A 1 -17.76 -9.99 9.41
CA MET A 1 -17.39 -8.92 10.37
C MET A 1 -15.89 -9.00 10.57
N PHE A 2 -15.18 -7.87 10.56
CA PHE A 2 -13.75 -7.84 10.82
C PHE A 2 -13.49 -7.91 12.32
N ASP A 3 -12.40 -8.54 12.72
CA ASP A 3 -11.97 -8.51 14.11
C ASP A 3 -11.59 -7.06 14.52
N ALA A 4 -11.62 -6.77 15.82
CA ALA A 4 -11.22 -5.47 16.35
C ALA A 4 -9.79 -5.10 15.93
N GLU A 5 -8.89 -6.09 15.90
CA GLU A 5 -7.51 -5.91 15.45
C GLU A 5 -7.46 -5.50 13.97
N THR A 6 -8.17 -6.24 13.09
CA THR A 6 -8.22 -5.92 11.66
C THR A 6 -8.86 -4.55 11.41
N THR A 7 -9.89 -4.21 12.16
CA THR A 7 -10.59 -2.92 12.05
C THR A 7 -9.68 -1.74 12.43
N ALA A 8 -8.80 -1.93 13.43
CA ALA A 8 -7.80 -0.92 13.80
C ALA A 8 -6.63 -0.82 12.82
N LEU A 9 -6.24 -1.95 12.20
CA LEU A 9 -5.14 -2.00 11.23
C LEU A 9 -5.48 -1.36 9.88
N LEU A 10 -6.72 -1.52 9.38
CA LEU A 10 -7.15 -0.98 8.09
C LEU A 10 -6.89 0.53 7.90
N PRO A 11 -7.29 1.43 8.81
CA PRO A 11 -7.00 2.85 8.69
C PRO A 11 -5.51 3.15 8.79
N ALA A 12 -4.77 2.47 9.69
CA ALA A 12 -3.33 2.67 9.84
C ALA A 12 -2.55 2.30 8.56
N VAL A 13 -2.91 1.17 7.94
CA VAL A 13 -2.33 0.75 6.66
C VAL A 13 -2.68 1.73 5.54
N LEU A 14 -3.92 2.20 5.48
CA LEU A 14 -4.35 3.16 4.47
C LEU A 14 -3.58 4.49 4.59
N GLU A 15 -3.42 5.00 5.81
CA GLU A 15 -2.67 6.23 6.06
C GLU A 15 -1.19 6.10 5.70
N GLU A 16 -0.57 4.97 6.03
CA GLU A 16 0.83 4.72 5.66
C GLU A 16 1.02 4.62 4.14
N VAL A 17 0.18 3.83 3.46
CA VAL A 17 0.26 3.67 2.00
C VAL A 17 -0.04 4.99 1.29
N CYS A 18 -0.97 5.79 1.81
CA CYS A 18 -1.33 7.09 1.24
C CYS A 18 -0.48 8.25 1.78
N GLN A 19 0.56 8.01 2.59
CA GLN A 19 1.35 9.09 3.20
C GLN A 19 1.95 10.05 2.16
N ASN A 20 2.34 9.52 1.00
CA ASN A 20 2.93 10.29 -0.09
C ASN A 20 1.90 10.68 -1.18
N VAL A 21 0.61 10.43 -0.95
CA VAL A 21 -0.47 10.75 -1.89
C VAL A 21 -1.08 12.09 -1.49
N CYS A 22 -1.25 12.99 -2.45
CA CYS A 22 -1.90 14.28 -2.17
C CYS A 22 -3.31 14.06 -1.60
N ARG A 23 -3.70 14.85 -0.59
CA ARG A 23 -5.05 14.77 0.02
C ARG A 23 -6.19 15.02 -0.99
N ARG A 24 -5.90 15.71 -2.10
CA ARG A 24 -6.84 16.01 -3.20
C ARG A 24 -7.12 14.80 -4.10
N GLU A 25 -6.26 13.78 -4.08
CA GLU A 25 -6.40 12.57 -4.90
C GLU A 25 -7.35 11.57 -4.21
N THR A 26 -8.58 12.01 -3.95
CA THR A 26 -9.62 11.21 -3.30
C THR A 26 -9.86 9.90 -4.06
N THR A 27 -9.83 9.92 -5.40
CA THR A 27 -10.00 8.73 -6.24
C THR A 27 -8.94 7.66 -5.96
N ALA A 28 -7.65 8.05 -5.89
CA ALA A 28 -6.57 7.11 -5.61
C ALA A 28 -6.67 6.55 -4.19
N ARG A 29 -6.92 7.40 -3.19
CA ARG A 29 -7.07 6.97 -1.78
C ARG A 29 -8.26 6.03 -1.60
N THR A 30 -9.38 6.32 -2.25
CA THR A 30 -10.58 5.45 -2.24
C THR A 30 -10.31 4.12 -2.94
N HIS A 31 -9.60 4.12 -4.07
CA HIS A 31 -9.23 2.89 -4.77
C HIS A 31 -8.36 1.98 -3.89
N VAL A 32 -7.33 2.55 -3.25
CA VAL A 32 -6.45 1.86 -2.31
C VAL A 32 -7.25 1.31 -1.13
N ALA A 33 -8.09 2.12 -0.49
CA ALA A 33 -8.93 1.70 0.62
C ALA A 33 -9.85 0.51 0.24
N SER A 34 -10.48 0.57 -0.94
CA SER A 34 -11.34 -0.50 -1.43
C SER A 34 -10.59 -1.81 -1.68
N LYS A 35 -9.35 -1.73 -2.22
CA LYS A 35 -8.51 -2.92 -2.45
C LYS A 35 -8.01 -3.53 -1.15
N ILE A 36 -7.58 -2.72 -0.18
CA ILE A 36 -7.20 -3.18 1.16
C ILE A 36 -8.39 -3.85 1.85
N LEU A 37 -9.58 -3.24 1.81
CA LEU A 37 -10.79 -3.79 2.39
C LEU A 37 -11.16 -5.14 1.75
N LYS A 38 -11.08 -5.26 0.43
CA LYS A 38 -11.31 -6.51 -0.30
C LYS A 38 -10.31 -7.61 0.09
N ALA A 39 -9.05 -7.27 0.33
CA ALA A 39 -8.05 -8.23 0.81
C ALA A 39 -8.41 -8.72 2.22
N ALA A 40 -8.74 -7.79 3.13
CA ALA A 40 -9.19 -8.16 4.46
C ALA A 40 -10.46 -9.04 4.42
N THR A 41 -11.42 -8.75 3.54
CA THR A 41 -12.62 -9.59 3.37
C THR A 41 -12.29 -11.00 2.89
N ARG A 42 -11.17 -11.19 2.19
CA ARG A 42 -10.67 -12.50 1.74
C ARG A 42 -9.88 -13.25 2.82
N GLY A 43 -9.69 -12.65 4.00
CA GLY A 43 -8.94 -13.24 5.12
C GLY A 43 -7.51 -12.72 5.27
N GLU A 44 -7.08 -11.74 4.46
CA GLU A 44 -5.76 -11.11 4.62
C GLU A 44 -5.80 -10.14 5.81
N THR A 45 -5.34 -10.57 6.97
CA THR A 45 -5.29 -9.73 8.19
C THR A 45 -3.89 -9.21 8.50
N ALA A 46 -2.86 -9.80 7.88
CA ALA A 46 -1.48 -9.41 8.10
C ALA A 46 -1.21 -7.99 7.55
N MET A 47 -0.72 -7.11 8.43
CA MET A 47 -0.41 -5.72 8.09
C MET A 47 0.52 -5.60 6.87
N SER A 48 1.55 -6.45 6.77
CA SER A 48 2.49 -6.47 5.65
C SER A 48 1.80 -6.78 4.30
N ASN A 49 0.84 -7.71 4.29
CA ASN A 49 0.11 -8.08 3.07
C ASN A 49 -0.86 -6.97 2.66
N LEU A 50 -1.58 -6.39 3.63
CA LEU A 50 -2.47 -5.25 3.38
C LEU A 50 -1.70 -4.04 2.83
N LYS A 51 -0.49 -3.77 3.34
CA LYS A 51 0.41 -2.74 2.80
C LYS A 51 0.84 -3.04 1.37
N GLN A 52 1.19 -4.29 1.07
CA GLN A 52 1.58 -4.70 -0.27
C GLN A 52 0.43 -4.55 -1.27
N VAL A 53 -0.78 -4.97 -0.89
CA VAL A 53 -2.00 -4.77 -1.68
C VAL A 53 -2.26 -3.29 -1.91
N GLY A 54 -2.17 -2.47 -0.86
CA GLY A 54 -2.35 -1.02 -0.98
C GLY A 54 -1.35 -0.36 -1.92
N ARG A 55 -0.06 -0.73 -1.85
CA ARG A 55 0.99 -0.23 -2.74
C ARG A 55 0.76 -0.62 -4.20
N ARG A 56 0.34 -1.87 -4.46
CA ARG A 56 -0.03 -2.31 -5.81
C ARG A 56 -1.22 -1.53 -6.34
N ALA A 57 -2.26 -1.39 -5.51
CA ALA A 57 -3.45 -0.61 -5.82
C ALA A 57 -3.13 0.86 -6.12
N LEU A 58 -2.12 1.44 -5.46
CA LEU A 58 -1.69 2.81 -5.75
C LEU A 58 -1.04 2.93 -7.14
N GLY A 59 -0.29 1.91 -7.58
CA GLY A 59 0.27 1.86 -8.93
C GLY A 59 -0.74 1.52 -10.03
N GLU A 60 -1.80 0.78 -9.68
CA GLU A 60 -2.93 0.47 -10.58
C GLU A 60 -3.98 1.59 -10.62
N ALA A 61 -4.00 2.48 -9.62
CA ALA A 61 -4.97 3.55 -9.55
C ALA A 61 -4.83 4.42 -10.82
N PRO A 62 -5.95 4.77 -11.48
CA PRO A 62 -5.94 5.69 -12.61
C PRO A 62 -5.47 7.04 -12.09
N THR A 63 -4.16 7.24 -12.15
CA THR A 63 -3.48 8.41 -11.65
C THR A 63 -3.12 9.22 -12.89
N MET A 64 -3.61 10.46 -12.95
CA MET A 64 -3.15 11.44 -13.95
C MET A 64 -1.69 11.90 -13.68
N TRP A 65 -0.88 11.07 -13.04
CA TRP A 65 0.51 11.33 -12.71
C TRP A 65 1.41 10.35 -13.47
N PRO A 66 2.44 10.82 -14.21
CA PRO A 66 3.43 9.94 -14.83
C PRO A 66 4.27 9.32 -13.71
N SER A 67 4.08 8.02 -13.50
CA SER A 67 4.83 7.21 -12.55
C SER A 67 6.29 7.64 -12.49
N ARG A 68 6.74 8.27 -11.40
CA ARG A 68 8.16 8.24 -11.06
C ARG A 68 8.36 6.94 -10.31
N PRO A 69 8.94 5.90 -10.91
CA PRO A 69 9.29 4.71 -10.16
C PRO A 69 10.30 5.16 -9.10
N ASN A 70 9.94 4.95 -7.84
CA ASN A 70 10.86 5.11 -6.72
C ASN A 70 11.99 4.09 -6.90
N SER A 71 13.06 4.52 -7.54
CA SER A 71 14.29 3.77 -7.69
C SER A 71 14.78 3.33 -6.33
N ARG A 72 14.69 2.02 -6.11
CA ARG A 72 15.84 1.21 -5.71
C ARG A 72 16.62 1.79 -4.53
N ARG A 73 15.99 1.79 -3.34
CA ARG A 73 16.74 1.76 -2.08
C ARG A 73 17.05 0.29 -1.76
N SER A 74 18.34 -0.03 -1.82
CA SER A 74 19.03 -1.16 -1.18
C SER A 74 18.91 -2.55 -1.82
N GLN A 75 19.86 -2.90 -2.70
CA GLN A 75 20.58 -4.19 -2.69
C GLN A 75 21.93 -4.02 -3.41
N GLU A 76 22.90 -3.37 -2.78
CA GLU A 76 24.33 -3.62 -3.04
C GLU A 76 25.08 -3.34 -1.73
N SER A 77 25.08 -4.36 -0.87
CA SER A 77 25.94 -4.48 0.29
C SER A 77 26.21 -5.97 0.42
N GLY A 78 27.39 -6.40 -0.04
CA GLY A 78 27.78 -7.80 -0.08
C GLY A 78 29.04 -7.99 -0.91
N ALA A 79 30.19 -7.79 -0.25
CA ALA A 79 31.53 -8.04 -0.77
C ALA A 79 31.72 -9.47 -1.30
N THR A 80 32.61 -9.65 -2.29
CA THR A 80 33.56 -10.79 -2.41
C THR A 80 34.49 -10.63 -3.64
N HIS A 81 35.78 -10.40 -3.33
CA HIS A 81 37.03 -10.90 -3.98
C HIS A 81 37.46 -10.50 -5.41
N PRO A 82 38.74 -10.74 -5.78
CA PRO A 82 39.89 -11.21 -4.98
C PRO A 82 40.99 -10.17 -4.73
#